data_AF-A0A811QTE1-F1
#
_entry.id   AF-A0A811QTE1-F1
#
_cell.length_a   1.000
_cell.length_b   1.000
_cell.length_c   1.000
_cell.angle_alpha   90.00
_cell.angle_beta   90.00
_cell.angle_gamma   90.00
#
_symmetry.space_group_name_H-M   'P 1'
#
loop_
_entity.id
_entity.type
_entity.pdbx_description
1 polymer ?
#
loop_
_entity_poly.entity_id
_entity_poly.type
_entity_poly.pdbx_seq_one_letter_code
_entity_poly.pdbx_strand_id
1 'polypeptide(L)'
;MMLCLLRTQPIMQRLKVVLKRDKVRVPCPVNCPCEHPINWRSEDVSLSNLEVVEIHGLQGEDDEVDFLKGILRCVTVLRRLTMTISDDISPSNNGYEKICSIMKEYPDVECHIMASVSEGFFIHE
;
A
#
# COMPACT_ATOMS: atom_id res chain seq x y z
N MET A 1 13.16 -1.45 1.08
CA MET A 1 13.29 -2.57 2.05
C MET A 1 12.08 -3.51 2.07
N MET A 2 10.82 -3.03 2.05
CA MET A 2 9.64 -3.94 2.05
C MET A 2 9.57 -4.89 0.83
N LEU A 3 9.79 -4.39 -0.39
CA LEU A 3 9.77 -5.26 -1.59
C LEU A 3 10.87 -6.34 -1.56
N CYS A 4 12.04 -6.04 -1.00
CA CYS A 4 13.14 -7.00 -0.87
C CYS A 4 12.79 -8.15 0.10
N LEU A 5 11.98 -7.91 1.13
CA LEU A 5 11.50 -8.97 2.04
C LEU A 5 10.59 -9.95 1.31
N LEU A 6 9.76 -9.47 0.38
CA LEU A 6 8.88 -10.32 -0.44
C LEU A 6 9.67 -11.29 -1.33
N ARG A 7 10.92 -10.95 -1.67
CA ARG A 7 11.83 -11.81 -2.46
C ARG A 7 12.17 -13.14 -1.77
N THR A 8 12.09 -13.20 -0.44
CA THR A 8 12.48 -14.40 0.32
C THR A 8 11.43 -15.52 0.27
N GLN A 9 10.24 -15.24 -0.27
CA GLN A 9 9.10 -16.16 -0.28
C GLN A 9 8.52 -16.29 -1.70
N PRO A 10 9.18 -17.02 -2.61
CA PRO A 10 8.77 -17.11 -4.02
C PRO A 10 7.38 -17.73 -4.22
N ILE A 11 6.80 -18.40 -3.22
CA ILE A 11 5.50 -19.10 -3.29
C ILE A 11 4.38 -18.22 -2.71
N MET A 12 4.66 -16.99 -2.28
CA MET A 12 3.65 -16.14 -1.65
C MET A 12 2.55 -15.78 -2.66
N GLN A 13 1.37 -16.36 -2.46
CA GLN A 13 0.18 -16.10 -3.28
C GLN A 13 -0.67 -14.95 -2.76
N ARG A 14 -0.51 -14.60 -1.49
CA ARG A 14 -1.31 -13.58 -0.82
C ARG A 14 -0.42 -12.66 0.00
N LEU A 15 -0.59 -11.36 -0.20
CA LEU A 15 0.09 -10.32 0.56
C LEU A 15 -0.96 -9.46 1.25
N LYS A 16 -0.84 -9.33 2.57
CA LYS A 16 -1.67 -8.43 3.37
C LYS A 16 -0.80 -7.38 4.04
N VAL A 17 -1.11 -6.12 3.78
CA VAL A 17 -0.44 -4.95 4.34
C VAL A 17 -1.47 -4.16 5.14
N VAL A 18 -1.14 -3.83 6.39
CA VAL A 18 -1.97 -2.97 7.23
C VAL A 18 -1.14 -1.75 7.60
N LEU A 19 -1.54 -0.60 7.08
CA LEU A 19 -0.92 0.68 7.37
C LEU A 19 -1.57 1.23 8.64
N LYS A 20 -0.77 1.35 9.69
CA LYS A 20 -1.16 1.98 10.95
C LYS A 20 -0.44 3.31 11.06
N ARG A 21 -1.17 4.38 11.38
CA ARG A 21 -0.56 5.66 11.73
C ARG A 21 -0.58 5.83 13.23
N ASP A 22 0.60 6.02 13.79
CA ASP A 22 0.73 6.60 15.11
C ASP A 22 0.32 8.07 15.06
N LYS A 23 -0.43 8.54 16.06
CA LYS A 23 -0.85 9.96 16.18
C LYS A 23 0.34 10.92 16.27
N VAL A 24 1.53 10.40 16.59
CA VAL A 24 2.78 11.13 16.65
C VAL A 24 3.66 10.68 15.47
N ARG A 25 3.79 11.54 14.45
CA ARG A 25 4.81 11.36 13.41
C ARG A 25 6.18 11.66 14.03
N VAL A 26 6.83 10.64 14.59
CA VAL A 26 8.24 10.76 14.99
C VAL A 26 9.06 10.67 13.70
N PRO A 27 9.81 11.72 13.32
CA PRO A 27 10.68 11.63 12.16
C PRO A 27 11.67 10.48 12.38
N CYS A 28 11.94 9.76 11.30
CA CYS A 28 12.92 8.69 11.35
C CYS A 28 14.29 9.27 11.75
N PRO A 29 15.09 8.55 12.56
CA PRO A 29 16.44 8.99 12.88
C PRO A 29 17.27 9.13 11.60
N VAL A 30 18.27 10.00 11.62
CA VAL A 30 19.24 10.15 10.52
C VAL A 30 19.93 8.80 10.28
N ASN A 31 19.99 8.35 9.02
CA ASN A 31 20.40 7.01 8.58
C ASN A 31 19.46 5.88 9.00
N CYS A 32 18.16 6.14 9.12
CA CYS A 32 17.22 5.05 9.30
C CYS A 32 17.32 4.08 8.11
N PRO A 33 17.31 2.75 8.29
CA PRO A 33 17.20 1.79 7.19
C PRO A 33 15.91 1.95 6.37
N CYS A 34 14.95 2.71 6.92
CA CYS A 34 13.73 3.15 6.27
C CYS A 34 13.91 4.38 5.38
N GLU A 35 15.00 5.15 5.53
CA GLU A 35 15.50 6.04 4.48
C GLU A 35 15.87 5.15 3.31
N HIS A 36 14.93 5.04 2.40
CA HIS A 36 14.95 4.14 1.27
C HIS A 36 16.32 4.16 0.59
N PRO A 37 16.88 3.01 0.16
CA PRO A 37 17.86 3.07 -0.91
C PRO A 37 17.14 3.76 -2.07
N ILE A 38 17.71 4.84 -2.59
CA ILE A 38 17.19 5.73 -3.64
C ILE A 38 16.62 4.96 -4.85
N ASN A 39 16.98 3.69 -4.99
CA ASN A 39 16.65 2.82 -6.12
C ASN A 39 15.55 1.78 -5.86
N TRP A 40 14.85 1.74 -4.70
CA TRP A 40 13.77 0.75 -4.52
C TRP A 40 12.64 0.92 -5.53
N ARG A 41 12.36 2.17 -5.94
CA ARG A 41 11.45 2.50 -7.05
C ARG A 41 11.96 1.96 -8.40
N SER A 42 13.20 1.52 -8.50
CA SER A 42 13.85 1.00 -9.71
C SER A 42 14.31 -0.44 -9.58
N GLU A 43 14.08 -1.11 -8.43
CA GLU A 43 14.37 -2.54 -8.29
C GLU A 43 13.33 -3.37 -9.06
N ASP A 44 13.83 -4.24 -9.93
CA ASP A 44 13.08 -5.27 -10.65
C ASP A 44 13.00 -6.52 -9.77
N VAL A 45 12.04 -6.53 -8.83
CA VAL A 45 11.66 -7.74 -8.10
C VAL A 45 10.45 -8.34 -8.80
N SER A 46 10.51 -9.63 -9.15
CA SER A 46 9.37 -10.36 -9.67
C SER A 46 8.63 -11.09 -8.55
N LEU A 47 7.35 -10.78 -8.38
CA LEU A 47 6.40 -11.43 -7.47
C LEU A 47 5.50 -12.35 -8.29
N SER A 48 6.12 -13.36 -8.90
CA SER A 48 5.52 -14.14 -9.99
C SER A 48 4.31 -15.01 -9.60
N ASN A 49 4.14 -15.28 -8.30
CA ASN A 49 3.07 -16.12 -7.78
C ASN A 49 2.01 -15.34 -7.00
N LEU A 50 2.15 -14.00 -6.89
CA LEU A 50 1.27 -13.20 -6.06
C LEU A 50 -0.08 -12.97 -6.77
N GLU A 51 -1.12 -13.64 -6.29
CA GLU A 51 -2.46 -13.62 -6.87
C GLU A 51 -3.41 -12.64 -6.16
N VAL A 52 -3.20 -12.41 -4.85
CA VAL A 52 -4.09 -11.58 -4.02
C VAL A 52 -3.28 -10.58 -3.20
N VAL A 53 -3.71 -9.32 -3.23
CA VAL A 53 -3.15 -8.25 -2.39
C VAL A 53 -4.27 -7.58 -1.61
N GLU A 54 -4.06 -7.43 -0.31
CA GLU A 54 -4.93 -6.68 0.62
C GLU A 54 -4.13 -5.53 1.22
N ILE A 55 -4.58 -4.28 1.07
CA ILE A 55 -3.94 -3.11 1.69
C ILE A 55 -4.97 -2.36 2.51
N HIS A 56 -4.78 -2.28 3.82
CA HIS A 56 -5.69 -1.59 4.71
C HIS A 56 -5.09 -0.29 5.25
N GLY A 57 -5.92 0.76 5.36
CA GLY A 57 -5.56 2.01 6.03
C GLY A 57 -4.85 3.03 5.14
N LEU A 58 -5.02 2.97 3.82
CA LEU A 58 -4.47 3.97 2.89
C LEU A 58 -5.11 5.33 3.17
N GLN A 59 -4.33 6.41 3.20
CA GLN A 59 -4.89 7.77 3.10
C GLN A 59 -4.68 8.35 1.70
N GLY A 60 -3.88 7.69 0.86
CA GLY A 60 -3.56 8.11 -0.50
C GLY A 60 -2.50 9.20 -0.55
N GLU A 61 -1.60 9.23 0.43
CA GLU A 61 -0.37 10.02 0.36
C GLU A 61 0.49 9.51 -0.82
N ASP A 62 1.35 10.36 -1.36
CA ASP A 62 2.15 10.03 -2.55
C ASP A 62 3.06 8.80 -2.34
N ASP A 63 3.63 8.64 -1.14
CA ASP A 63 4.46 7.46 -0.82
C ASP A 63 3.64 6.16 -0.76
N GLU A 64 2.39 6.21 -0.32
CA GLU A 64 1.48 5.05 -0.32
C GLU A 64 1.05 4.69 -1.74
N VAL A 65 0.82 5.71 -2.57
CA VAL A 65 0.50 5.56 -3.99
C VAL A 65 1.69 4.95 -4.75
N ASP A 66 2.91 5.41 -4.49
CA ASP A 66 4.12 4.86 -5.10
C ASP A 66 4.38 3.42 -4.66
N PHE A 67 4.07 3.09 -3.41
CA PHE A 67 4.14 1.70 -2.92
C PHE A 67 3.18 0.80 -3.70
N LEU A 68 1.93 1.23 -3.91
CA LEU A 68 0.95 0.50 -4.71
C LEU A 68 1.43 0.27 -6.14
N LYS A 69 1.94 1.31 -6.81
CA LYS A 69 2.54 1.20 -8.15
C LYS A 69 3.71 0.22 -8.17
N GLY A 70 4.56 0.26 -7.14
CA GLY A 70 5.67 -0.67 -6.96
C GLY A 70 5.21 -2.13 -6.91
N ILE A 71 4.19 -2.45 -6.11
CA ILE A 71 3.61 -3.80 -6.07
C ILE A 71 3.09 -4.21 -7.45
N LEU A 72 2.27 -3.35 -8.07
CA LEU A 72 1.62 -3.65 -9.35
C LEU A 72 2.63 -3.87 -10.49
N ARG A 73 3.77 -3.20 -10.46
CA ARG A 73 4.87 -3.45 -11.40
C ARG A 73 5.55 -4.81 -11.16
N CYS A 74 5.66 -5.22 -9.90
CA CYS A 74 6.37 -6.43 -9.53
C CYS A 74 5.54 -7.72 -9.72
N VAL A 75 4.21 -7.64 -9.70
CA VAL A 75 3.32 -8.79 -9.86
C VAL A 75 3.07 -9.13 -11.32
N THR A 76 2.98 -10.43 -11.63
CA THR A 76 2.67 -10.90 -13.00
C THR A 76 1.34 -11.64 -13.11
N VAL A 77 0.80 -12.15 -12.00
CA VAL A 77 -0.42 -13.00 -11.97
C VAL A 77 -1.48 -12.47 -11.01
N LEU A 78 -1.45 -11.17 -10.69
CA LEU A 78 -2.38 -10.56 -9.76
C LEU A 78 -3.82 -10.72 -10.28
N ARG A 79 -4.67 -11.34 -9.47
CA ARG A 79 -6.09 -11.55 -9.77
C ARG A 79 -6.98 -10.62 -8.98
N ARG A 80 -6.61 -10.33 -7.73
CA ARG A 80 -7.45 -9.54 -6.82
C ARG A 80 -6.63 -8.54 -6.03
N LEU A 81 -7.16 -7.33 -5.97
CA LEU A 81 -6.67 -6.27 -5.09
C LEU A 81 -7.82 -5.75 -4.24
N THR A 82 -7.63 -5.75 -2.93
CA THR A 82 -8.59 -5.17 -1.97
C THR A 82 -7.91 -4.07 -1.18
N MET A 83 -8.54 -2.90 -1.10
CA MET A 83 -7.99 -1.73 -0.45
C MET A 83 -9.00 -1.10 0.49
N THR A 84 -8.55 -0.62 1.65
CA THR A 84 -9.36 0.24 2.51
C THR A 84 -8.71 1.62 2.65
N ILE A 85 -9.50 2.66 2.42
CA ILE A 85 -9.07 4.05 2.53
C ILE A 85 -9.56 4.61 3.87
N SER A 86 -8.67 5.16 4.67
CA SER A 86 -8.96 5.75 5.98
C SER A 86 -9.64 7.12 5.81
N ASP A 87 -10.67 7.35 6.64
CA ASP A 87 -11.53 8.55 6.62
C ASP A 87 -10.88 9.78 7.27
N ASP A 88 -9.62 9.70 7.71
CA ASP A 88 -8.84 10.85 8.19
C ASP A 88 -8.40 11.76 7.01
N ILE A 89 -9.33 12.01 6.09
CA ILE A 89 -9.11 12.70 4.83
C ILE A 89 -8.91 14.18 5.13
N SER A 90 -7.69 14.66 4.89
CA SER A 90 -7.49 16.08 4.63
C SER A 90 -8.29 16.45 3.37
N PRO A 91 -9.14 17.49 3.37
CA PRO A 91 -10.04 17.84 2.26
C PRO A 91 -9.31 18.15 0.94
N SER A 92 -7.98 18.28 0.97
CA SER A 92 -7.13 18.47 -0.20
C SER A 92 -6.61 17.17 -0.83
N ASN A 93 -6.78 16.01 -0.19
CA ASN A 93 -6.17 14.77 -0.62
C ASN A 93 -7.15 13.91 -1.43
N ASN A 94 -6.99 13.89 -2.75
CA ASN A 94 -7.80 13.04 -3.64
C ASN A 94 -7.26 11.60 -3.74
N GLY A 95 -6.76 11.03 -2.62
CA GLY A 95 -6.15 9.70 -2.58
C GLY A 95 -6.97 8.62 -3.31
N TYR A 96 -8.29 8.67 -3.15
CA TYR A 96 -9.23 7.82 -3.88
C TYR A 96 -9.12 7.95 -5.41
N GLU A 97 -9.06 9.18 -5.95
CA GLU A 97 -8.94 9.43 -7.39
C GLU A 97 -7.59 8.95 -7.94
N LYS A 98 -6.49 9.15 -7.19
CA LYS A 98 -5.16 8.64 -7.56
C LYS A 98 -5.18 7.13 -7.67
N ILE A 99 -5.71 6.44 -6.65
CA ILE A 99 -5.84 4.98 -6.64
C ILE A 99 -6.73 4.52 -7.79
N CYS A 100 -7.89 5.13 -7.99
CA CYS A 100 -8.79 4.78 -9.11
C CYS A 100 -8.12 4.96 -10.47
N SER A 101 -7.29 5.99 -10.63
CA SER A 101 -6.58 6.25 -11.88
C SER A 101 -5.55 5.15 -12.18
N ILE A 102 -4.85 4.66 -11.16
CA ILE A 102 -3.92 3.53 -11.29
C ILE A 102 -4.68 2.26 -11.66
N MET A 103 -5.82 1.99 -11.03
CA MET A 103 -6.60 0.78 -11.31
C MET A 103 -7.13 0.71 -12.74
N LYS A 104 -7.34 1.85 -13.41
CA LYS A 104 -7.71 1.89 -14.82
C LYS A 104 -6.61 1.33 -15.73
N GLU A 105 -5.35 1.34 -15.30
CA GLU A 105 -4.22 0.74 -16.03
C GLU A 105 -4.19 -0.79 -15.91
N TYR A 106 -4.96 -1.37 -14.99
CA TYR A 106 -5.02 -2.80 -14.70
C TYR A 106 -6.46 -3.35 -14.74
N PRO A 107 -7.16 -3.28 -15.89
CA PRO A 107 -8.57 -3.63 -16.01
C PRO A 107 -8.88 -5.11 -15.74
N ASP A 108 -7.89 -5.99 -15.89
CA ASP A 108 -8.04 -7.44 -15.67
C ASP A 108 -7.95 -7.85 -14.19
N VAL A 109 -7.59 -6.92 -13.30
CA VAL A 109 -7.49 -7.16 -11.86
C VAL A 109 -8.82 -6.87 -11.18
N GLU A 110 -9.36 -7.83 -10.45
CA GLU A 110 -10.55 -7.63 -9.62
C GLU A 110 -10.23 -6.68 -8.46
N CYS A 111 -10.69 -5.42 -8.56
CA CYS A 111 -10.38 -4.37 -7.59
C CYS A 111 -11.58 -4.03 -6.69
N HIS A 112 -11.36 -4.06 -5.38
CA HIS A 112 -12.35 -3.68 -4.36
C HIS A 112 -11.79 -2.55 -3.49
N ILE A 113 -12.46 -1.41 -3.45
CA ILE A 113 -12.07 -0.26 -2.62
C ILE A 113 -13.18 0.03 -1.61
N MET A 114 -12.83 0.03 -0.33
CA MET A 114 -13.76 0.24 0.77
C MET A 114 -13.35 1.47 1.59
N ALA A 115 -14.33 2.17 2.16
CA ALA A 115 -14.06 3.18 3.18
C ALA A 115 -13.79 2.49 4.52
N SER A 116 -12.76 2.93 5.24
CA SER A 116 -12.50 2.49 6.61
C SER A 116 -13.34 3.36 7.54
N VAL A 117 -14.36 2.78 8.15
CA VAL A 117 -15.08 3.47 9.22
C VAL A 117 -14.18 3.41 10.45
N SER A 118 -13.70 4.56 10.90
CA SER A 118 -13.05 4.66 12.20
C SER A 118 -14.05 4.20 13.25
N GLU A 119 -13.89 3.01 13.84
CA GLU A 119 -14.53 2.72 15.11
C GLU A 119 -13.97 3.76 16.10
N GLY A 120 -14.81 4.72 16.45
CA GLY A 120 -14.46 5.78 17.39
C GLY A 120 -13.97 5.14 18.68
N PHE A 121 -12.67 5.27 18.95
CA PHE A 121 -12.14 5.03 20.29
C PHE A 121 -12.69 6.16 21.17
N PHE A 122 -13.86 5.94 21.75
CA PHE A 122 -14.30 6.67 22.93
C PHE A 122 -13.27 6.36 24.00
N ILE A 123 -12.35 7.29 24.23
CA ILE A 123 -11.63 7.32 25.50
C ILE A 123 -12.68 7.74 26.52
N HIS A 124 -13.25 6.75 27.20
CA HIS A 124 -13.94 6.98 28.45
C HIS A 124 -12.87 7.26 29.52
N GLU A 125 -13.06 8.43 30.13
CA GLU A 125 -12.51 8.94 31.40
C GLU A 125 -11.10 9.56 31.40
#